data_AF-F6BA49-F1
#
_entry.id   AF-F6BA49-F1
#
_cell.length_a   1.000
_cell.length_b   1.000
_cell.length_c   1.000
_cell.angle_alpha   90.00
_cell.angle_beta   90.00
_cell.angle_gamma   90.00
#
_symmetry.space_group_name_H-M   'P 1'
#
loop_
_entity.id
_entity.type
_entity.pdbx_description
1 polymer ?
#
loop_
_entity_poly.entity_id
_entity_poly.type
_entity_poly.pdbx_seq_one_letter_code
_entity_poly.pdbx_strand_id
1 'polypeptide(L)'
;MFGLPNLRRDSRGFTLVELLVVIAIIGILAAVIAPSAFRAIEKSKVSRAVADLRAIGKAAVAYYADVGDFPGSKGHPPNEPLQNGSDPGFVRKPDSSWVTDSGAGYGGNLDAWGGPYLERWTSRHPWGNVYTWNYWLGYPVPGTGMTVSKAGIVTMEDYGRIPRASLEAIDRIMDDGDLSRGYVFYQGQIGSGYLQVVVATQ
;
A
#
# COMPACT_ATOMS: atom_id res chain seq x y z
N MET A 1 31.74 29.93 65.10
CA MET A 1 32.28 29.92 63.73
C MET A 1 32.43 28.46 63.31
N PHE A 2 31.45 27.91 62.59
CA PHE A 2 31.43 26.51 62.15
C PHE A 2 32.02 26.44 60.74
N GLY A 3 33.19 25.82 60.59
CA GLY A 3 33.81 25.54 59.30
C GLY A 3 33.17 24.31 58.67
N LEU A 4 32.57 24.46 57.49
CA LEU A 4 32.04 23.31 56.73
C LEU A 4 33.20 22.51 56.11
N PRO A 5 33.20 21.17 56.20
CA PRO A 5 34.22 20.35 55.57
C PRO A 5 34.14 20.50 54.05
N ASN A 6 35.28 20.72 53.42
CA ASN A 6 35.40 20.83 51.98
C ASN A 6 35.21 19.44 51.36
N LEU A 7 33.99 19.15 50.87
CA LEU A 7 33.69 17.95 50.10
C LEU A 7 34.47 18.03 48.78
N ARG A 8 35.68 17.45 48.78
CA ARG A 8 36.46 17.22 47.56
C ARG A 8 35.56 16.47 46.57
N ARG A 9 35.07 17.17 45.55
CA ARG A 9 34.47 16.53 44.37
C ARG A 9 35.58 15.69 43.75
N ASP A 10 35.46 14.37 43.90
CA ASP A 10 36.29 13.38 43.25
C ASP A 10 35.94 13.39 41.75
N SER A 11 36.44 14.40 41.05
CA SER A 11 36.25 14.57 39.60
C SER A 11 37.17 13.61 38.87
N ARG A 12 36.86 12.31 38.93
CA ARG A 12 37.50 11.31 38.06
C ARG A 12 37.01 11.57 36.64
N GLY A 13 37.91 12.02 35.77
CA GLY A 13 37.63 12.15 34.34
C GLY A 13 37.54 10.78 33.69
N PHE A 14 36.65 10.64 32.70
CA PHE A 14 36.58 9.45 31.85
C PHE A 14 37.92 9.23 31.15
N THR A 15 38.44 8.01 31.16
CA THR A 15 39.61 7.66 30.36
C THR A 15 39.21 7.44 28.90
N LEU A 16 40.11 7.75 27.97
CA LEU A 16 39.91 7.46 26.54
C LEU A 16 39.68 5.97 26.28
N VAL A 17 40.31 5.10 27.08
CA VAL A 17 40.18 3.64 26.97
C VAL A 17 38.78 3.19 27.38
N GLU A 18 38.21 3.73 28.46
CA GLU A 18 36.82 3.42 28.86
C GLU A 18 35.83 3.79 27.77
N LEU A 19 35.98 4.97 27.15
CA LEU A 19 35.11 5.36 26.05
C LEU A 19 35.30 4.45 24.83
N LEU A 20 36.54 4.05 24.52
CA LEU A 20 36.87 3.19 23.38
C LEU A 20 36.24 1.80 23.51
N VAL A 21 36.30 1.19 24.70
CA VAL A 21 35.68 -0.11 24.95
C VAL A 21 34.15 -0.02 24.81
N VAL A 22 33.54 1.07 25.28
CA VAL A 22 32.07 1.26 25.18
C VAL A 22 31.63 1.36 23.73
N ILE A 23 32.27 2.19 22.91
CA ILE A 23 31.90 2.31 21.49
C ILE A 23 32.17 1.02 20.72
N ALA A 24 33.21 0.25 21.09
CA ALA A 24 33.49 -1.06 20.50
C ALA A 24 32.37 -2.06 20.79
N ILE A 25 31.90 -2.13 22.04
CA ILE A 25 30.77 -3.00 22.42
C ILE A 25 29.48 -2.55 21.71
N ILE A 26 29.18 -1.25 21.68
CA ILE A 26 28.01 -0.72 20.95
C ILE A 26 28.09 -1.06 19.46
N GLY A 27 29.27 -0.94 18.84
CA GLY A 27 29.50 -1.29 17.44
C GLY A 27 29.23 -2.77 17.15
N ILE A 28 29.70 -3.67 18.01
CA ILE A 28 29.45 -5.12 17.88
C ILE A 28 27.95 -5.42 18.01
N LEU A 29 27.28 -4.86 19.02
CA LEU A 29 25.84 -5.06 19.21
C LEU A 29 25.02 -4.52 18.03
N ALA A 30 25.36 -3.31 17.56
CA ALA A 30 24.70 -2.70 16.41
C ALA A 30 24.87 -3.54 15.13
N ALA A 31 26.06 -4.09 14.89
CA ALA A 31 26.34 -4.93 13.72
C ALA A 31 25.49 -6.22 13.70
N VAL A 32 25.24 -6.83 14.87
CA VAL A 32 24.39 -8.03 14.99
C VAL A 32 22.91 -7.69 14.83
N ILE A 33 22.46 -6.57 15.40
CA ILE A 33 21.03 -6.21 15.44
C ILE A 33 20.54 -5.56 14.15
N ALA A 34 21.35 -4.76 13.47
CA ALA A 34 20.90 -3.97 12.31
C ALA A 34 20.25 -4.82 11.20
N PRO A 35 20.82 -5.96 10.74
CA PRO A 35 20.20 -6.76 9.68
C PRO A 35 18.86 -7.38 10.09
N SER A 36 18.70 -7.78 11.36
CA SER A 36 17.44 -8.36 11.85
C SER A 36 16.36 -7.28 11.97
N ALA A 37 16.73 -6.08 12.44
CA ALA A 37 15.83 -4.93 12.50
C ALA A 37 15.31 -4.54 11.10
N PHE A 38 16.17 -4.47 10.08
CA PHE A 38 15.74 -4.16 8.71
C PHE A 38 14.76 -5.19 8.15
N ARG A 39 14.99 -6.49 8.40
CA ARG A 39 14.05 -7.56 8.01
C ARG A 39 12.70 -7.44 8.71
N ALA A 40 12.71 -7.10 10.00
CA ALA A 40 11.48 -6.90 10.78
C ALA A 40 10.67 -5.70 10.26
N ILE A 41 11.34 -4.59 9.95
CA ILE A 41 10.72 -3.41 9.32
C ILE A 41 10.10 -3.80 7.98
N GLU A 42 10.83 -4.52 7.13
CA GLU A 42 10.33 -4.90 5.81
C GLU A 42 9.11 -5.84 5.90
N LYS A 43 9.14 -6.80 6.82
CA LYS A 43 7.97 -7.66 7.12
C LYS A 43 6.77 -6.85 7.59
N SER A 44 6.99 -5.82 8.42
CA SER A 44 5.91 -4.93 8.89
C SER A 44 5.28 -4.13 7.74
N LYS A 45 6.11 -3.69 6.78
CA LYS A 45 5.64 -3.01 5.57
C LYS A 45 4.78 -3.94 4.70
N VAL A 46 5.23 -5.17 4.46
CA VAL A 46 4.44 -6.19 3.75
C VAL A 46 3.09 -6.41 4.43
N SER A 47 3.09 -6.62 5.75
CA SER A 47 1.86 -6.84 6.52
C SER A 47 0.89 -5.67 6.40
N ARG A 48 1.40 -4.43 6.44
CA ARG A 48 0.59 -3.23 6.28
C ARG A 48 0.03 -3.13 4.86
N ALA A 49 0.84 -3.38 3.84
CA ALA A 49 0.39 -3.33 2.45
C ALA A 49 -0.72 -4.34 2.16
N VAL A 50 -0.59 -5.57 2.67
CA VAL A 50 -1.65 -6.59 2.58
C VAL A 50 -2.94 -6.12 3.28
N ALA A 51 -2.83 -5.52 4.47
CA ALA A 51 -3.99 -5.01 5.18
C ALA A 51 -4.69 -3.89 4.41
N ASP A 52 -3.92 -2.94 3.87
CA ASP A 52 -4.43 -1.84 3.04
C ASP A 52 -5.13 -2.38 1.78
N LEU A 53 -4.49 -3.30 1.03
CA LEU A 53 -5.05 -3.91 -0.18
C LEU A 53 -6.32 -4.71 0.10
N ARG A 54 -6.38 -5.48 1.20
CA ARG A 54 -7.60 -6.20 1.60
C ARG A 54 -8.72 -5.27 2.00
N ALA A 55 -8.42 -4.18 2.70
CA ALA A 55 -9.42 -3.18 3.06
C ALA A 55 -9.99 -2.51 1.81
N ILE A 56 -9.13 -2.11 0.87
CA ILE A 56 -9.55 -1.54 -0.42
C ILE A 56 -10.40 -2.55 -1.21
N GLY A 57 -9.98 -3.82 -1.28
CA GLY A 57 -10.75 -4.85 -1.97
C GLY A 57 -12.13 -5.08 -1.38
N LYS A 58 -12.25 -5.10 -0.06
CA LYS A 58 -13.56 -5.18 0.63
C LYS A 58 -14.42 -3.95 0.36
N ALA A 59 -13.83 -2.77 0.39
CA ALA A 59 -14.54 -1.53 0.10
C ALA A 59 -15.05 -1.47 -1.34
N ALA A 60 -14.26 -1.99 -2.29
CA ALA A 60 -14.66 -2.12 -3.69
C ALA A 60 -15.86 -3.05 -3.87
N VAL A 61 -15.86 -4.21 -3.20
CA VAL A 61 -16.99 -5.14 -3.22
C VAL A 61 -18.24 -4.52 -2.59
N ALA A 62 -18.10 -3.81 -1.46
CA ALA A 62 -19.21 -3.14 -0.79
C ALA A 62 -19.79 -1.99 -1.65
N TYR A 63 -18.92 -1.16 -2.23
CA TYR A 63 -19.32 -0.12 -3.16
C TYR A 63 -20.09 -0.71 -4.34
N TYR A 64 -19.58 -1.80 -4.94
CA TYR A 64 -20.26 -2.47 -6.05
C TYR A 64 -21.63 -3.01 -5.64
N ALA A 65 -21.77 -3.55 -4.44
CA ALA A 65 -23.04 -4.08 -3.94
C ALA A 65 -24.13 -2.98 -3.84
N ASP A 66 -23.74 -1.76 -3.44
CA ASP A 66 -24.65 -0.63 -3.30
C ASP A 66 -24.93 0.06 -4.64
N VAL A 67 -23.87 0.33 -5.39
CA VAL A 67 -23.88 1.23 -6.54
C VAL A 67 -24.04 0.47 -7.88
N GLY A 68 -23.84 -0.84 -7.88
CA GLY A 68 -23.96 -1.73 -9.05
C GLY A 68 -22.79 -1.63 -10.04
N ASP A 69 -21.75 -0.88 -9.70
CA ASP A 69 -20.51 -0.77 -10.49
C ASP A 69 -19.33 -0.48 -9.58
N PHE A 70 -18.10 -0.60 -10.09
CA PHE A 70 -16.92 -0.12 -9.40
C PHE A 70 -16.76 1.39 -9.56
N PRO A 71 -16.09 2.08 -8.63
CA PRO A 71 -15.89 3.52 -8.77
C PRO A 71 -15.10 3.88 -10.03
N GLY A 72 -15.62 4.85 -10.77
CA GLY A 72 -14.98 5.52 -11.92
C GLY A 72 -15.09 7.04 -11.75
N SER A 73 -14.26 7.82 -12.45
CA SER A 73 -14.20 9.28 -12.27
C SER A 73 -14.66 10.07 -13.49
N LYS A 74 -14.95 11.35 -13.23
CA LYS A 74 -15.27 12.33 -14.24
C LYS A 74 -14.12 12.66 -15.21
N GLY A 75 -14.32 12.37 -16.51
CA GLY A 75 -13.42 12.74 -17.60
C GLY A 75 -12.28 11.75 -17.77
N HIS A 76 -12.39 10.62 -17.07
CA HIS A 76 -11.39 9.57 -17.06
C HIS A 76 -11.90 8.41 -17.92
N PRO A 77 -11.28 8.12 -19.06
CA PRO A 77 -11.68 6.96 -19.84
C PRO A 77 -11.46 5.68 -19.01
N PRO A 78 -12.26 4.63 -19.26
CA PRO A 78 -11.92 3.29 -18.77
C PRO A 78 -10.50 2.96 -19.16
N ASN A 79 -9.86 2.14 -18.34
CA ASN A 79 -8.52 1.63 -18.59
C ASN A 79 -7.40 2.66 -18.35
N GLU A 80 -7.73 3.84 -17.84
CA GLU A 80 -6.75 4.79 -17.33
C GLU A 80 -6.85 4.92 -15.79
N PRO A 81 -5.74 5.22 -15.09
CA PRO A 81 -5.72 5.29 -13.64
C PRO A 81 -6.35 6.55 -13.06
N LEU A 82 -7.32 6.41 -12.14
CA LEU A 82 -7.91 7.58 -11.47
C LEU A 82 -6.80 8.37 -10.76
N GLN A 83 -6.73 9.67 -11.02
CA GLN A 83 -5.72 10.63 -10.54
C GLN A 83 -5.00 10.18 -9.25
N ASN A 84 -3.70 9.94 -9.38
CA ASN A 84 -2.83 9.33 -8.38
C ASN A 84 -3.14 9.74 -6.93
N GLY A 85 -3.53 8.76 -6.11
CA GLY A 85 -3.70 8.90 -4.67
C GLY A 85 -4.99 9.57 -4.20
N SER A 86 -5.93 9.88 -5.10
CA SER A 86 -7.27 10.41 -4.74
C SER A 86 -8.21 9.31 -4.28
N ASP A 87 -9.15 9.64 -3.38
CA ASP A 87 -10.23 8.73 -2.98
C ASP A 87 -11.14 8.45 -4.19
N PRO A 88 -11.28 7.20 -4.63
CA PRO A 88 -12.11 6.86 -5.79
C PRO A 88 -13.61 6.89 -5.49
N GLY A 89 -14.01 7.06 -4.22
CA GLY A 89 -15.41 7.02 -3.79
C GLY A 89 -15.66 6.09 -2.60
N PHE A 90 -14.60 5.61 -1.96
CA PHE A 90 -14.67 4.70 -0.82
C PHE A 90 -14.85 5.42 0.50
N VAL A 91 -14.39 6.67 0.63
CA VAL A 91 -14.53 7.46 1.86
C VAL A 91 -15.61 8.52 1.70
N ARG A 92 -15.62 9.22 0.57
CA ARG A 92 -16.58 10.27 0.29
C ARG A 92 -17.42 9.89 -0.91
N LYS A 93 -18.73 10.16 -0.83
CA LYS A 93 -19.62 10.05 -1.98
C LYS A 93 -19.01 10.85 -3.15
N PRO A 94 -18.77 10.23 -4.31
CA PRO A 94 -18.32 10.95 -5.48
C PRO A 94 -19.35 12.04 -5.83
N ASP A 95 -18.88 13.20 -6.26
CA ASP A 95 -19.74 14.35 -6.55
C ASP A 95 -20.70 14.12 -7.72
N SER A 96 -20.48 13.06 -8.53
CA SER A 96 -21.38 12.70 -9.61
C SER A 96 -21.11 11.33 -10.24
N SER A 97 -22.19 10.61 -10.52
CA SER A 97 -22.21 9.47 -11.46
C SER A 97 -22.15 10.07 -12.85
N TRP A 98 -21.45 9.42 -13.78
CA TRP A 98 -21.78 9.66 -15.17
C TRP A 98 -23.16 9.10 -15.43
N VAL A 99 -24.00 9.85 -16.12
CA VAL A 99 -25.13 9.30 -16.87
C VAL A 99 -24.76 9.61 -18.32
N THR A 100 -24.47 8.58 -19.12
CA THR A 100 -24.42 8.79 -20.57
C THR A 100 -25.87 8.83 -21.07
N ASP A 101 -26.10 9.42 -22.23
CA ASP A 101 -27.45 9.50 -22.85
C ASP A 101 -28.10 8.12 -23.13
N SER A 102 -27.36 7.04 -22.85
CA SER A 102 -27.69 5.62 -23.01
C SER A 102 -27.81 4.83 -21.70
N GLY A 103 -27.76 5.47 -20.52
CA GLY A 103 -27.81 4.81 -19.21
C GLY A 103 -26.62 5.16 -18.30
N ALA A 104 -26.60 4.65 -17.06
CA ALA A 104 -25.59 5.00 -16.07
C ALA A 104 -24.17 4.82 -16.63
N GLY A 105 -23.41 5.90 -16.71
CA GLY A 105 -21.99 5.87 -16.99
C GLY A 105 -21.17 5.38 -15.78
N TYR A 106 -19.85 5.35 -15.94
CA TYR A 106 -18.90 4.76 -15.00
C TYR A 106 -19.09 5.25 -13.57
N GLY A 107 -19.10 4.33 -12.61
CA GLY A 107 -19.41 4.61 -11.21
C GLY A 107 -20.86 4.33 -10.79
N GLY A 108 -21.70 3.75 -11.65
CA GLY A 108 -23.01 3.18 -11.30
C GLY A 108 -24.04 4.15 -10.71
N ASN A 109 -25.00 3.63 -9.94
CA ASN A 109 -26.06 4.40 -9.32
C ASN A 109 -25.60 5.06 -8.01
N LEU A 110 -25.03 6.27 -8.10
CA LEU A 110 -24.58 7.00 -6.89
C LEU A 110 -25.69 7.43 -5.93
N ASP A 111 -26.96 7.41 -6.34
CA ASP A 111 -28.07 7.65 -5.40
C ASP A 111 -28.19 6.50 -4.40
N ALA A 112 -27.74 5.30 -4.78
CA ALA A 112 -27.65 4.13 -3.91
C ALA A 112 -26.36 4.06 -3.08
N TRP A 113 -25.45 5.05 -3.18
CA TRP A 113 -24.22 5.07 -2.40
C TRP A 113 -24.53 5.07 -0.89
N GLY A 114 -24.15 3.99 -0.19
CA GLY A 114 -24.39 3.79 1.24
C GLY A 114 -23.15 3.97 2.13
N GLY A 115 -22.04 4.45 1.56
CA GLY A 115 -20.76 4.59 2.27
C GLY A 115 -20.76 5.56 3.47
N PRO A 116 -19.60 5.80 4.10
CA PRO A 116 -18.26 5.38 3.66
C PRO A 116 -18.02 3.87 3.73
N TYR A 117 -17.30 3.34 2.74
CA TYR A 117 -16.82 1.95 2.68
C TYR A 117 -15.41 1.78 3.25
N LEU A 118 -14.67 2.89 3.41
CA LEU A 118 -13.40 2.99 4.13
C LEU A 118 -13.46 4.17 5.11
N GLU A 119 -12.90 3.97 6.30
CA GLU A 119 -12.74 5.07 7.28
C GLU A 119 -11.82 6.17 6.73
N ARG A 120 -10.78 5.78 5.97
CA ARG A 120 -9.84 6.69 5.35
C ARG A 120 -9.20 6.05 4.11
N TRP A 121 -9.03 6.84 3.07
CA TRP A 121 -8.29 6.42 1.89
C TRP A 121 -6.80 6.35 2.25
N THR A 122 -6.24 5.15 2.16
CA THR A 122 -4.81 4.92 2.31
C THR A 122 -4.14 5.44 1.06
N SER A 123 -3.86 6.75 1.01
CA SER A 123 -3.24 7.36 -0.16
C SER A 123 -1.79 6.96 -0.35
N ARG A 124 -1.11 6.39 0.66
CA ARG A 124 0.31 5.99 0.57
C ARG A 124 0.54 4.57 1.05
N HIS A 125 1.27 3.81 0.24
CA HIS A 125 1.76 2.49 0.62
C HIS A 125 3.06 2.58 1.45
N PRO A 126 3.47 1.50 2.14
CA PRO A 126 4.57 1.54 3.11
C PRO A 126 5.98 1.87 2.57
N TRP A 127 6.13 1.97 1.26
CA TRP A 127 7.37 2.36 0.56
C TRP A 127 7.32 3.79 -0.01
N GLY A 128 6.25 4.54 0.27
CA GLY A 128 6.22 6.01 0.13
C GLY A 128 5.46 6.57 -1.07
N ASN A 129 5.17 5.79 -2.12
CA ASN A 129 4.28 6.25 -3.20
C ASN A 129 2.82 5.95 -2.86
N VAL A 130 1.94 6.12 -3.84
CA VAL A 130 0.50 6.11 -3.63
C VAL A 130 -0.14 4.81 -4.09
N TYR A 131 -1.25 4.44 -3.45
CA TYR A 131 -2.18 3.50 -4.06
C TYR A 131 -2.99 4.25 -5.10
N THR A 132 -3.18 3.65 -6.27
CA THR A 132 -4.04 4.17 -7.34
C THR A 132 -5.17 3.20 -7.61
N TRP A 133 -6.33 3.72 -7.98
CA TRP A 133 -7.51 2.93 -8.30
C TRP A 133 -7.86 3.12 -9.77
N ASN A 134 -8.13 2.03 -10.48
CA ASN A 134 -8.42 2.04 -11.90
C ASN A 134 -9.68 1.22 -12.15
N TYR A 135 -10.51 1.71 -13.07
CA TYR A 135 -11.66 0.99 -13.56
C TYR A 135 -11.37 0.45 -14.95
N TRP A 136 -11.68 -0.82 -15.18
CA TRP A 136 -11.38 -1.52 -16.43
C TRP A 136 -12.59 -2.30 -16.95
N LEU A 137 -12.79 -2.26 -18.26
CA LEU A 137 -13.81 -3.04 -18.96
C LEU A 137 -13.18 -4.17 -19.78
N GLY A 138 -13.70 -5.38 -19.67
CA GLY A 138 -13.20 -6.53 -20.44
C GLY A 138 -11.76 -6.88 -20.06
N TYR A 139 -11.43 -6.86 -18.77
CA TYR A 139 -10.07 -7.04 -18.26
C TYR A 139 -9.57 -8.48 -18.43
N PRO A 140 -8.51 -8.72 -19.22
CA PRO A 140 -7.91 -10.04 -19.34
C PRO A 140 -7.08 -10.32 -18.08
N VAL A 141 -7.50 -11.29 -17.27
CA VAL A 141 -6.78 -11.65 -16.05
C VAL A 141 -5.54 -12.47 -16.42
N PRO A 142 -4.32 -11.95 -16.17
CA PRO A 142 -3.09 -12.58 -16.67
C PRO A 142 -2.95 -14.05 -16.28
N GLY A 143 -2.51 -14.90 -17.21
CA GLY A 143 -2.26 -16.33 -17.01
C GLY A 143 -3.45 -17.20 -16.55
N THR A 144 -4.68 -16.67 -16.55
CA THR A 144 -5.91 -17.45 -16.30
C THR A 144 -6.66 -17.82 -17.58
N GLY A 145 -6.40 -17.10 -18.68
CA GLY A 145 -7.19 -17.21 -19.92
C GLY A 145 -8.61 -16.65 -19.81
N MET A 146 -8.97 -16.04 -18.69
CA MET A 146 -10.28 -15.44 -18.45
C MET A 146 -10.25 -13.93 -18.75
N THR A 147 -11.38 -13.42 -19.25
CA THR A 147 -11.65 -12.00 -19.38
C THR A 147 -12.85 -11.63 -18.52
N VAL A 148 -12.70 -10.69 -17.60
CA VAL A 148 -13.78 -10.23 -16.73
C VAL A 148 -14.44 -8.98 -17.31
N SER A 149 -15.77 -8.91 -17.24
CA SER A 149 -16.53 -7.82 -17.87
C SER A 149 -16.22 -6.45 -17.27
N LYS A 150 -16.07 -6.39 -15.93
CA LYS A 150 -15.73 -5.20 -15.16
C LYS A 150 -14.69 -5.56 -14.10
N ALA A 151 -13.68 -4.71 -13.95
CA ALA A 151 -12.65 -4.85 -12.94
C ALA A 151 -12.34 -3.52 -12.26
N GLY A 152 -12.29 -3.54 -10.93
CA GLY A 152 -11.64 -2.53 -10.12
C GLY A 152 -10.21 -2.97 -9.83
N ILE A 153 -9.22 -2.14 -10.13
CA ILE A 153 -7.81 -2.49 -9.98
C ILE A 153 -7.18 -1.51 -9.02
N VAL A 154 -6.64 -2.00 -7.92
CA VAL A 154 -5.75 -1.21 -7.08
C VAL A 154 -4.31 -1.47 -7.51
N THR A 155 -3.60 -0.42 -7.86
CA THR A 155 -2.19 -0.49 -8.24
C THR A 155 -1.33 0.12 -7.14
N MET A 156 -0.26 -0.59 -6.80
CA MET A 156 0.85 -0.10 -5.98
C MET A 156 2.05 0.13 -6.90
N GLU A 157 2.33 1.39 -7.22
CA GLU A 157 3.41 1.74 -8.14
C GLU A 157 4.79 1.47 -7.54
N ASP A 158 5.55 0.62 -8.23
CA ASP A 158 6.93 0.25 -7.91
C ASP A 158 7.91 1.02 -8.81
N TYR A 159 8.25 2.24 -8.40
CA TYR A 159 9.35 3.00 -8.99
C TYR A 159 10.74 2.48 -8.53
N GLY A 160 10.93 1.16 -8.50
CA GLY A 160 12.16 0.50 -8.03
C GLY A 160 12.41 0.65 -6.53
N ARG A 161 11.37 0.95 -5.74
CA ARG A 161 11.47 1.22 -4.29
C ARG A 161 11.01 0.05 -3.46
N ILE A 162 10.23 -0.86 -4.04
CA ILE A 162 9.68 -2.01 -3.33
C ILE A 162 10.60 -3.20 -3.63
N PRO A 163 11.21 -3.84 -2.61
CA PRO A 163 12.00 -5.04 -2.85
C PRO A 163 11.14 -6.12 -3.50
N ARG A 164 11.65 -6.79 -4.54
CA ARG A 164 10.95 -7.88 -5.22
C ARG A 164 10.45 -8.96 -4.25
N ALA A 165 11.27 -9.31 -3.26
CA ALA A 165 10.90 -10.27 -2.22
C ALA A 165 9.66 -9.85 -1.41
N SER A 166 9.45 -8.54 -1.24
CA SER A 166 8.27 -7.98 -0.59
C SER A 166 7.03 -8.07 -1.48
N LEU A 167 7.17 -7.82 -2.78
CA LEU A 167 6.10 -8.03 -3.77
C LEU A 167 5.66 -9.49 -3.81
N GLU A 168 6.62 -10.41 -3.96
CA GLU A 168 6.36 -11.85 -3.95
C GLU A 168 5.75 -12.31 -2.61
N ALA A 169 6.10 -11.67 -1.50
CA ALA A 169 5.49 -11.97 -0.21
C ALA A 169 4.04 -11.49 -0.12
N ILE A 170 3.72 -10.31 -0.63
CA ILE A 170 2.33 -9.81 -0.71
C ILE A 170 1.51 -10.76 -1.57
N ASP A 171 2.03 -11.08 -2.75
CA ASP A 171 1.37 -11.95 -3.71
C ASP A 171 1.13 -13.36 -3.17
N ARG A 172 2.14 -14.01 -2.56
CA ARG A 172 1.94 -15.30 -1.85
C ARG A 172 0.88 -15.26 -0.75
N ILE A 173 0.63 -14.10 -0.15
CA ILE A 173 -0.38 -13.94 0.92
C ILE A 173 -1.78 -13.68 0.35
N MET A 174 -1.87 -13.16 -0.87
CA MET A 174 -3.12 -12.73 -1.49
C MET A 174 -3.61 -13.65 -2.61
N ASP A 175 -2.69 -14.29 -3.34
CA ASP A 175 -2.95 -15.18 -4.46
C ASP A 175 -2.00 -16.40 -4.40
N ASP A 176 -1.10 -16.60 -5.37
CA ASP A 176 -0.26 -17.80 -5.48
C ASP A 176 1.26 -17.52 -5.37
N GLY A 177 1.67 -16.25 -5.40
CA GLY A 177 3.08 -15.86 -5.37
C GLY A 177 3.76 -15.83 -6.73
N ASP A 178 3.01 -16.11 -7.80
CA ASP A 178 3.44 -15.91 -9.17
C ASP A 178 3.08 -14.50 -9.66
N LEU A 179 4.01 -13.59 -9.48
CA LEU A 179 3.91 -12.19 -9.91
C LEU A 179 3.65 -12.00 -11.42
N SER A 180 3.58 -13.03 -12.26
CA SER A 180 3.29 -12.87 -13.70
C SER A 180 1.83 -13.09 -14.06
N ARG A 181 1.02 -13.68 -13.17
CA ARG A 181 -0.35 -14.11 -13.47
C ARG A 181 -1.27 -14.04 -12.27
N GLY A 182 -2.58 -14.15 -12.50
CA GLY A 182 -3.59 -14.20 -11.46
C GLY A 182 -4.27 -12.86 -11.20
N TYR A 183 -4.88 -12.75 -10.02
CA TYR A 183 -5.53 -11.54 -9.54
C TYR A 183 -4.55 -10.58 -8.88
N VAL A 184 -3.38 -11.09 -8.46
CA VAL A 184 -2.27 -10.27 -7.99
C VAL A 184 -1.08 -10.52 -8.90
N PHE A 185 -0.62 -9.49 -9.60
CA PHE A 185 0.54 -9.65 -10.49
C PHE A 185 1.32 -8.35 -10.59
N TYR A 186 2.57 -8.48 -11.00
CA TYR A 186 3.49 -7.40 -11.27
C TYR A 186 3.57 -7.15 -12.77
N GLN A 187 3.50 -5.88 -13.16
CA GLN A 187 3.71 -5.46 -14.54
C GLN A 187 4.77 -4.36 -14.57
N GLY A 188 5.83 -4.57 -15.35
CA GLY A 188 6.96 -3.64 -15.41
C GLY A 188 8.18 -4.19 -16.14
N GLN A 189 9.13 -3.32 -16.46
CA GLN A 189 10.45 -3.68 -16.99
C GLN A 189 11.50 -3.74 -15.86
N ILE A 190 12.74 -4.11 -16.19
CA ILE A 190 13.84 -4.19 -15.22
C ILE A 190 14.09 -2.78 -14.62
N GLY A 191 13.66 -2.57 -13.37
CA GLY A 191 13.85 -1.32 -12.61
C GLY A 191 12.65 -0.39 -12.52
N SER A 192 11.53 -0.69 -13.19
CA SER A 192 10.29 0.10 -13.12
C SER A 192 9.06 -0.78 -13.34
N GLY A 193 8.09 -0.75 -12.43
CA GLY A 193 6.86 -1.50 -12.56
C GLY A 193 5.81 -1.16 -11.53
N TYR A 194 4.83 -2.02 -11.36
CA TYR A 194 3.80 -1.88 -10.34
C TYR A 194 3.17 -3.22 -10.02
N LEU A 195 2.69 -3.37 -8.78
CA LEU A 195 1.87 -4.50 -8.37
C LEU A 195 0.41 -4.12 -8.53
N GLN A 196 -0.37 -4.93 -9.24
CA GLN A 196 -1.81 -4.78 -9.36
C GLN A 196 -2.51 -5.84 -8.53
N VAL A 197 -3.58 -5.45 -7.87
CA VAL A 197 -4.57 -6.36 -7.29
C VAL A 197 -5.90 -6.09 -7.97
N VAL A 198 -6.44 -7.12 -8.59
CA VAL A 198 -7.67 -7.08 -9.37
C VAL A 198 -8.82 -7.54 -8.50
N VAL A 199 -9.82 -6.68 -8.38
CA VAL A 199 -11.13 -6.96 -7.81
C VAL A 199 -12.10 -7.05 -8.97
N ALA A 200 -12.47 -8.26 -9.34
CA ALA A 200 -13.37 -8.52 -10.46
C ALA A 200 -14.67 -9.15 -9.98
N THR A 201 -15.73 -8.89 -10.72
CA THR A 201 -16.97 -9.67 -10.65
C THR A 201 -16.91 -10.83 -11.64
N GLN A 202 -17.51 -11.97 -11.29
CA GLN A 202 -17.64 -13.13 -12.17
C GLN A 202 -18.46 -12.81 -13.43
#